data_AF-A0A0C3EQU5-F1
#
_entry.id   AF-A0A0C3EQU5-F1
#
_cell.length_a   1.000
_cell.length_b   1.000
_cell.length_c   1.000
_cell.angle_alpha   90.00
_cell.angle_beta   90.00
_cell.angle_gamma   90.00
#
_symmetry.space_group_name_H-M   'P 1'
#
loop_
_entity.id
_entity.type
_entity.pdbx_description
1 polymer ?
#
loop_
_entity_poly.entity_id
_entity_poly.type
_entity_poly.pdbx_seq_one_letter_code
_entity_poly.pdbx_strand_id
1 'polypeptide(L)'
;MSAPSKTNTPAPLTGKRDWAHATTDELKSGSDDEPEIYDAKVGERKWHWQAKKEVKEKVRERQQREEAEHQAREEAACLEREAATVRRQEEADCQVREERRVKEERERQEKEAAVHREAAIKKVMETVEKRAQGDTEERQAEAVKKVWAAKETARQREEAEALKQKLVATKKQAREENVVAGPSGMLGPGLRTGAKCKRDPENKRQRACMQCVRHKEKCEWPEVVGSVSRSGLGDVKGKGKAVATSPRAGEKKKRVKKSAMKVVDNDVEIVAKPSDVSRSRSSHALLQRMDHLILTVENLAEAQWYMASACAVSGMAVGTLVDECNFLRFKGVGPGEEDEEEEMDTDAVDQEAVEQEVAELRKEILEPQPSDDEM
;
A
#
# COMPACT_ATOMS: atom_id res chain seq x y z
N MET A 1 -42.18 -30.03 24.06
CA MET A 1 -43.28 -30.40 24.98
C MET A 1 -43.04 -29.68 26.30
N SER A 2 -43.51 -28.43 26.43
CA SER A 2 -43.24 -27.58 27.59
C SER A 2 -44.55 -27.22 28.29
N ALA A 3 -44.57 -27.42 29.61
CA ALA A 3 -45.76 -27.36 30.46
C ALA A 3 -46.37 -25.94 30.57
N PRO A 4 -47.69 -25.81 30.71
CA PRO A 4 -48.35 -24.52 30.85
C PRO A 4 -48.24 -23.97 32.27
N SER A 5 -47.76 -22.73 32.39
CA SER A 5 -47.67 -21.93 33.60
C SER A 5 -49.08 -21.66 34.16
N LYS A 6 -49.34 -22.15 35.38
CA LYS A 6 -50.60 -21.94 36.11
C LYS A 6 -50.77 -20.46 36.48
N THR A 7 -51.70 -19.79 35.82
CA THR A 7 -52.19 -18.46 36.21
C THR A 7 -53.18 -18.60 37.36
N ASN A 8 -52.80 -18.15 38.56
CA ASN A 8 -53.71 -18.07 39.71
C ASN A 8 -54.66 -16.90 39.51
N THR A 9 -55.84 -17.17 38.93
CA THR A 9 -56.97 -16.24 38.92
C THR A 9 -57.64 -16.27 40.30
N PRO A 10 -57.67 -15.17 41.08
CA PRO A 10 -58.42 -15.12 42.32
C PRO A 10 -59.92 -15.19 42.00
N ALA A 11 -60.61 -16.15 42.62
CA ALA A 11 -62.03 -16.37 42.45
C ALA A 11 -62.84 -15.12 42.88
N PRO A 12 -63.86 -14.69 42.11
CA PRO A 12 -64.78 -13.68 42.57
C PRO A 12 -65.62 -14.24 43.72
N LEU A 13 -65.45 -13.66 44.92
CA LEU A 13 -66.35 -13.86 46.05
C LEU A 13 -67.75 -13.41 45.65
N THR A 14 -68.60 -14.37 45.28
CA THR A 14 -70.04 -14.20 45.09
C THR A 14 -70.70 -14.08 46.47
N GLY A 15 -70.50 -12.95 47.12
CA GLY A 15 -71.29 -12.54 48.27
C GLY A 15 -72.72 -12.29 47.82
N LYS A 16 -73.58 -13.32 47.88
CA LYS A 16 -75.03 -13.18 47.82
C LYS A 16 -75.45 -12.29 48.99
N ARG A 17 -75.71 -11.01 48.71
CA ARG A 17 -76.52 -10.17 49.61
C ARG A 17 -77.97 -10.39 49.22
N ASP A 18 -78.68 -11.09 50.09
CA ASP A 18 -80.13 -11.27 50.04
C ASP A 18 -80.81 -9.90 50.23
N TRP A 19 -81.20 -9.27 49.13
CA TRP A 19 -81.97 -8.02 49.11
C TRP A 19 -83.49 -8.25 49.21
N ALA A 20 -83.93 -9.43 49.65
CA ALA A 20 -85.32 -9.86 49.50
C ALA A 20 -86.31 -9.32 50.57
N HIS A 21 -85.90 -8.50 51.55
CA HIS A 21 -86.79 -8.22 52.70
C HIS A 21 -86.90 -6.77 53.20
N ALA A 22 -86.44 -5.76 52.44
CA ALA A 22 -86.38 -4.39 52.98
C ALA A 22 -87.32 -3.34 52.35
N THR A 23 -88.38 -3.72 51.62
CA THR A 23 -89.26 -2.71 50.96
C THR A 23 -90.76 -3.07 50.95
N THR A 24 -91.33 -3.52 52.06
CA THR A 24 -92.78 -3.77 52.16
C THR A 24 -93.53 -2.86 53.13
N ASP A 25 -92.90 -1.81 53.69
CA ASP A 25 -93.52 -1.07 54.81
C ASP A 25 -93.62 0.46 54.67
N GLU A 26 -93.70 0.99 53.44
CA GLU A 26 -94.10 2.40 53.22
C GLU A 26 -94.99 2.55 51.98
N LEU A 27 -96.19 1.95 52.01
CA LEU A 27 -97.25 2.22 51.02
C LEU A 27 -98.54 2.65 51.71
N LYS A 28 -98.50 3.76 52.45
CA LYS A 28 -99.70 4.50 52.91
C LYS A 28 -99.43 6.01 53.06
N SER A 29 -99.07 6.66 51.96
CA SER A 29 -99.25 8.12 51.83
C SER A 29 -99.98 8.38 50.53
N GLY A 30 -101.32 8.36 50.62
CA GLY A 30 -102.19 8.88 49.57
C GLY A 30 -102.15 10.40 49.60
N SER A 31 -101.59 11.00 48.56
CA SER A 31 -101.68 12.43 48.29
C SER A 31 -102.10 12.59 46.83
N ASP A 32 -103.35 13.02 46.65
CA ASP A 32 -104.03 13.35 45.38
C ASP A 32 -103.47 14.63 44.70
N ASP A 33 -102.14 14.81 44.70
CA ASP A 33 -101.44 15.85 43.93
C ASP A 33 -100.68 15.19 42.75
N GLU A 34 -101.37 14.34 41.98
CA GLU A 34 -100.71 13.29 41.20
C GLU A 34 -100.22 13.65 39.76
N PRO A 35 -100.78 14.59 38.98
CA PRO A 35 -100.30 14.80 37.62
C PRO A 35 -99.10 15.76 37.52
N GLU A 36 -99.06 16.84 38.31
CA GLU A 36 -98.07 17.91 38.13
C GLU A 36 -96.67 17.53 38.69
N ILE A 37 -96.64 16.77 39.79
CA ILE A 37 -95.40 16.20 40.37
C ILE A 37 -94.82 15.12 39.45
N TYR A 38 -95.66 14.40 38.72
CA TYR A 38 -95.22 13.38 37.77
C TYR A 38 -94.53 14.00 36.55
N ASP A 39 -95.10 15.05 35.98
CA ASP A 39 -94.53 15.75 34.82
C ASP A 39 -93.17 16.40 35.14
N ALA A 40 -93.02 16.99 36.34
CA ALA A 40 -91.74 17.53 36.80
C ALA A 40 -90.65 16.44 36.91
N LYS A 41 -90.98 15.29 37.52
CA LYS A 41 -90.04 14.16 37.68
C LYS A 41 -89.67 13.51 36.34
N VAL A 42 -90.61 13.41 35.40
CA VAL A 42 -90.33 12.91 34.04
C VAL A 42 -89.43 13.89 33.28
N GLY A 43 -89.65 15.21 33.43
CA GLY A 43 -88.81 16.26 32.87
C GLY A 43 -87.36 16.19 33.38
N GLU A 44 -87.16 16.09 34.70
CA GLU A 44 -85.83 15.95 35.30
C GLU A 44 -85.10 14.69 34.84
N ARG A 45 -85.80 13.54 34.80
CA ARG A 45 -85.21 12.28 34.34
C ARG A 45 -84.78 12.37 32.87
N LYS A 46 -85.59 13.01 32.02
CA LYS A 46 -85.26 13.26 30.61
C LYS A 46 -84.05 14.18 30.46
N TRP A 47 -84.02 15.28 31.22
CA TRP A 47 -82.90 16.21 31.22
C TRP A 47 -81.60 15.53 31.69
N HIS A 48 -81.63 14.80 32.80
CA HIS A 48 -80.47 14.05 33.30
C HIS A 48 -80.00 12.98 32.30
N TRP A 49 -80.91 12.30 31.60
CA TRP A 49 -80.55 11.34 30.56
C TRP A 49 -79.86 12.01 29.36
N GLN A 50 -80.35 13.16 28.92
CA GLN A 50 -79.74 13.95 27.85
C GLN A 50 -78.35 14.46 28.27
N ALA A 51 -78.22 15.06 29.44
CA ALA A 51 -76.94 15.52 29.98
C ALA A 51 -75.92 14.36 30.09
N LYS A 52 -76.36 13.19 30.56
CA LYS A 52 -75.49 11.99 30.63
C LYS A 52 -75.06 11.51 29.24
N LYS A 53 -75.92 11.61 28.23
CA LYS A 53 -75.58 11.26 26.84
C LYS A 53 -74.55 12.24 26.27
N GLU A 54 -74.75 13.54 26.47
CA GLU A 54 -73.83 14.59 26.00
C GLU A 54 -72.45 14.48 26.65
N VAL A 55 -72.40 14.22 27.97
CA VAL A 55 -71.12 14.01 28.68
C VAL A 55 -70.39 12.79 28.11
N LYS A 56 -71.10 11.69 27.83
CA LYS A 56 -70.49 10.49 27.22
C LYS A 56 -69.96 10.76 25.81
N GLU A 57 -70.65 11.57 25.03
CA GLU A 57 -70.23 11.95 23.68
C GLU A 57 -68.98 12.83 23.73
N LYS A 58 -68.96 13.84 24.60
CA LYS A 58 -67.78 14.70 24.83
C LYS A 58 -66.56 13.91 25.32
N VAL A 59 -66.76 12.89 26.15
CA VAL A 59 -65.66 12.01 26.58
C VAL A 59 -65.09 11.21 25.40
N ARG A 60 -65.94 10.71 24.49
CA ARG A 60 -65.48 10.01 23.28
C ARG A 60 -64.75 10.93 22.31
N GLU A 61 -65.27 12.14 22.09
CA GLU A 61 -64.63 13.14 21.23
C GLU A 61 -63.25 13.52 21.79
N ARG A 62 -63.16 13.76 23.10
CA ARG A 62 -61.88 14.04 23.76
C ARG A 62 -60.90 12.88 23.61
N GLN A 63 -61.38 11.65 23.80
CA GLN A 63 -60.54 10.46 23.63
C GLN A 63 -60.02 10.34 22.19
N GLN A 64 -60.88 10.55 21.18
CA GLN A 64 -60.47 10.54 19.77
C GLN A 64 -59.43 11.63 19.46
N ARG A 65 -59.60 12.83 20.04
CA ARG A 65 -58.60 13.90 19.89
C ARG A 65 -57.27 13.52 20.53
N GLU A 66 -57.27 12.94 21.74
CA GLU A 66 -56.04 12.51 22.42
C GLU A 66 -55.35 11.36 21.66
N GLU A 67 -56.10 10.41 21.08
CA GLU A 67 -55.55 9.35 20.22
C GLU A 67 -54.95 9.92 18.92
N ALA A 68 -55.64 10.86 18.26
CA ALA A 68 -55.12 11.52 17.06
C ALA A 68 -53.86 12.36 17.35
N GLU A 69 -53.82 13.06 18.49
CA GLU A 69 -52.63 13.80 18.92
C GLU A 69 -51.46 12.86 19.23
N HIS A 70 -51.73 11.72 19.88
CA HIS A 70 -50.72 10.70 20.13
C HIS A 70 -50.14 10.14 18.83
N GLN A 71 -51.00 9.77 17.87
CA GLN A 71 -50.58 9.30 16.55
C GLN A 71 -49.72 10.34 15.82
N ALA A 72 -50.13 11.61 15.80
CA ALA A 72 -49.35 12.67 15.17
C ALA A 72 -47.97 12.86 15.82
N ARG A 73 -47.86 12.70 17.14
CA ARG A 73 -46.56 12.75 17.85
C ARG A 73 -45.68 11.56 17.51
N GLU A 74 -46.25 10.36 17.40
CA GLU A 74 -45.51 9.15 17.01
C GLU A 74 -45.00 9.22 15.57
N GLU A 75 -45.82 9.69 14.64
CA GLU A 75 -45.44 9.93 13.25
C GLU A 75 -44.32 10.97 13.15
N ALA A 76 -44.44 12.10 13.86
CA ALA A 76 -43.39 13.12 13.92
C ALA A 76 -42.07 12.56 14.47
N ALA A 77 -42.13 11.75 15.53
CA ALA A 77 -40.95 11.09 16.09
C ALA A 77 -40.37 10.00 15.17
N CYS A 78 -41.18 9.39 14.29
CA CYS A 78 -40.70 8.47 13.27
C CYS A 78 -39.93 9.23 12.18
N LEU A 79 -40.53 10.31 11.65
CA LEU A 79 -39.91 11.16 10.63
C LEU A 79 -38.61 11.80 11.13
N GLU A 80 -38.53 12.22 12.39
CA GLU A 80 -37.30 12.75 12.98
C GLU A 80 -36.18 11.69 13.02
N ARG A 81 -36.51 10.43 13.35
CA ARG A 81 -35.56 9.33 13.33
C ARG A 81 -35.07 9.01 11.92
N GLU A 82 -35.99 8.98 10.95
CA GLU A 82 -35.65 8.78 9.54
C GLU A 82 -34.76 9.91 9.02
N ALA A 83 -35.10 11.17 9.29
CA ALA A 83 -34.28 12.32 8.92
C ALA A 83 -32.88 12.26 9.57
N ALA A 84 -32.78 11.82 10.83
CA ALA A 84 -31.49 11.62 11.49
C ALA A 84 -30.66 10.51 10.83
N THR A 85 -31.29 9.43 10.36
CA THR A 85 -30.58 8.37 9.62
C THR A 85 -30.08 8.84 8.25
N VAL A 86 -30.90 9.58 7.50
CA VAL A 86 -30.50 10.16 6.21
C VAL A 86 -29.33 11.12 6.39
N ARG A 87 -29.37 12.01 7.39
CA ARG A 87 -28.25 12.92 7.68
C ARG A 87 -26.94 12.18 7.98
N ARG A 88 -26.99 11.11 8.77
CA ARG A 88 -25.80 10.30 9.06
C ARG A 88 -25.26 9.61 7.81
N GLN A 89 -26.14 9.17 6.91
CA GLN A 89 -25.75 8.58 5.64
C GLN A 89 -25.09 9.62 4.72
N GLU A 90 -25.68 10.81 4.60
CA GLU A 90 -25.11 11.92 3.82
C GLU A 90 -23.73 12.35 4.35
N GLU A 91 -23.57 12.42 5.67
CA GLU A 91 -22.27 12.69 6.30
C GLU A 91 -21.23 11.61 5.98
N ALA A 92 -21.61 10.33 6.04
CA ALA A 92 -20.73 9.22 5.69
C ALA A 92 -20.33 9.28 4.20
N ASP A 93 -21.28 9.56 3.30
CA ASP A 93 -21.02 9.71 1.86
C ASP A 93 -20.11 10.91 1.57
N CYS A 94 -20.27 12.00 2.33
CA CYS A 94 -19.39 13.16 2.24
C CYS A 94 -17.96 12.83 2.69
N GLN A 95 -17.80 12.08 3.79
CA GLN A 95 -16.49 11.61 4.25
C GLN A 95 -15.80 10.72 3.21
N VAL A 96 -16.52 9.73 2.66
CA VAL A 96 -15.98 8.84 1.60
C VAL A 96 -15.54 9.64 0.37
N ARG A 97 -16.31 10.65 -0.03
CA ARG A 97 -15.96 11.54 -1.14
C ARG A 97 -14.71 12.38 -0.85
N GLU A 98 -14.56 12.87 0.38
CA GLU A 98 -13.38 13.64 0.79
C GLU A 98 -12.12 12.75 0.84
N GLU A 99 -12.22 11.56 1.42
CA GLU A 99 -11.13 10.58 1.42
C GLU A 99 -10.68 10.21 0.00
N ARG A 100 -11.63 10.03 -0.92
CA ARG A 100 -11.33 9.79 -2.34
C ARG A 100 -10.53 10.94 -2.94
N ARG A 101 -10.91 12.19 -2.67
CA ARG A 101 -10.20 13.38 -3.17
C ARG A 101 -8.78 13.47 -2.61
N VAL A 102 -8.60 13.22 -1.31
CA VAL A 102 -7.28 13.21 -0.68
C VAL A 102 -6.39 12.12 -1.29
N LYS A 103 -6.95 10.93 -1.56
CA LYS A 103 -6.21 9.84 -2.22
C LYS A 103 -5.78 10.21 -3.64
N GLU A 104 -6.67 10.81 -4.43
CA GLU A 104 -6.37 11.25 -5.80
C GLU A 104 -5.32 12.37 -5.82
N GLU A 105 -5.41 13.33 -4.91
CA GLU A 105 -4.42 14.40 -4.79
C GLU A 105 -3.04 13.84 -4.43
N ARG A 106 -2.99 12.89 -3.49
CA ARG A 106 -1.75 12.21 -3.14
C ARG A 106 -1.15 11.46 -4.33
N GLU A 107 -1.96 10.72 -5.07
CA GLU A 107 -1.51 10.02 -6.28
C GLU A 107 -0.96 11.01 -7.32
N ARG A 108 -1.62 12.16 -7.49
CA ARG A 108 -1.13 13.23 -8.36
C ARG A 108 0.23 13.77 -7.91
N GLN A 109 0.41 14.02 -6.61
CA GLN A 109 1.69 14.47 -6.06
C GLN A 109 2.78 13.42 -6.23
N GLU A 110 2.47 12.13 -6.06
CA GLU A 110 3.42 11.03 -6.28
C GLU A 110 3.83 10.94 -7.76
N LYS A 111 2.89 11.10 -8.69
CA LYS A 111 3.15 11.18 -10.14
C LYS A 111 4.02 12.39 -10.51
N GLU A 112 3.73 13.56 -9.96
CA GLU A 112 4.53 14.77 -10.19
C GLU A 112 5.96 14.61 -9.64
N ALA A 113 6.11 14.03 -8.44
CA ALA A 113 7.40 13.72 -7.86
C ALA A 113 8.18 12.69 -8.71
N ALA A 114 7.51 11.70 -9.30
CA ALA A 114 8.13 10.74 -10.21
C ALA A 114 8.66 11.43 -11.48
N VAL A 115 7.85 12.28 -12.12
CA VAL A 115 8.26 13.07 -13.29
C VAL A 115 9.47 13.96 -12.97
N HIS A 116 9.50 14.61 -11.80
CA HIS A 116 10.66 15.40 -11.38
C HIS A 116 11.93 14.56 -11.18
N ARG A 117 11.80 13.34 -10.62
CA ARG A 117 12.93 12.42 -10.46
C ARG A 117 13.46 11.96 -11.82
N GLU A 118 12.58 11.60 -12.76
CA GLU A 118 12.97 11.23 -14.11
C GLU A 118 13.67 12.37 -14.84
N ALA A 119 13.16 13.59 -14.74
CA ALA A 119 13.80 14.78 -15.30
C ALA A 119 15.20 15.01 -14.71
N ALA A 120 15.38 14.80 -13.40
CA ALA A 120 16.67 14.90 -12.75
C ALA A 120 17.65 13.82 -13.23
N ILE A 121 17.20 12.56 -13.35
CA ILE A 121 18.02 11.46 -13.89
C ILE A 121 18.43 11.76 -15.33
N LYS A 122 17.49 12.19 -16.18
CA LYS A 122 17.76 12.56 -17.58
C LYS A 122 18.82 13.66 -17.67
N LYS A 123 18.72 14.70 -16.84
CA LYS A 123 19.71 15.78 -16.78
C LYS A 123 21.10 15.27 -16.35
N VAL A 124 21.17 14.38 -15.38
CA VAL A 124 22.44 13.77 -14.97
C VAL A 124 23.03 12.94 -16.11
N MET A 125 22.23 12.11 -16.78
CA MET A 125 22.68 11.33 -17.94
C MET A 125 23.21 12.22 -19.07
N GLU A 126 22.49 13.30 -19.42
CA GLU A 126 22.94 14.27 -20.43
C GLU A 126 24.29 14.91 -20.05
N THR A 127 24.49 15.24 -18.77
CA THR A 127 25.78 15.78 -18.31
C THR A 127 26.92 14.76 -18.35
N VAL A 128 26.63 13.48 -18.09
CA VAL A 128 27.61 12.40 -18.18
C VAL A 128 27.98 12.13 -19.65
N GLU A 129 27.00 12.12 -20.54
CA GLU A 129 27.20 11.95 -21.98
C GLU A 129 28.06 13.09 -22.55
N LYS A 130 27.78 14.35 -22.19
CA LYS A 130 28.61 15.50 -22.60
C LYS A 130 30.05 15.39 -22.12
N ARG A 131 30.29 14.86 -20.92
CA ARG A 131 31.65 14.61 -20.41
C ARG A 131 32.34 13.50 -21.19
N ALA A 132 31.65 12.39 -21.44
CA ALA A 132 32.18 11.29 -22.23
C ALA A 132 32.55 11.74 -23.66
N GLN A 133 31.70 12.56 -24.29
CA GLN A 133 31.99 13.15 -25.60
C GLN A 133 33.23 14.05 -25.54
N GLY A 134 33.31 14.95 -24.56
CA GLY A 134 34.48 15.81 -24.35
C GLY A 134 35.78 15.03 -24.18
N ASP A 135 35.76 13.95 -23.38
CA ASP A 135 36.92 13.08 -23.17
C ASP A 135 37.36 12.37 -24.47
N THR A 136 36.40 11.96 -25.31
CA THR A 136 36.72 11.35 -26.60
C THR A 136 37.28 12.35 -27.61
N GLU A 137 36.75 13.56 -27.66
CA GLU A 137 37.25 14.65 -28.50
C GLU A 137 38.67 15.07 -28.06
N GLU A 138 38.93 15.16 -26.76
CA GLU A 138 40.26 15.45 -26.20
C GLU A 138 41.27 14.37 -26.60
N ARG A 139 40.92 13.08 -26.45
CA ARG A 139 41.78 11.96 -26.87
C ARG A 139 42.07 11.97 -28.36
N GLN A 140 41.08 12.30 -29.20
CA GLN A 140 41.28 12.42 -30.64
C GLN A 140 42.22 13.57 -30.99
N ALA A 141 42.05 14.74 -30.36
CA ALA A 141 42.94 15.88 -30.54
C ALA A 141 44.38 15.56 -30.10
N GLU A 142 44.55 14.87 -28.98
CA GLU A 142 45.86 14.42 -28.50
C GLU A 142 46.52 13.43 -29.47
N ALA A 143 45.75 12.47 -30.01
CA ALA A 143 46.24 11.50 -30.99
C ALA A 143 46.69 12.19 -32.29
N VAL A 144 45.91 13.13 -32.82
CA VAL A 144 46.28 13.93 -34.00
C VAL A 144 47.56 14.72 -33.75
N LYS A 145 47.70 15.34 -32.58
CA LYS A 145 48.92 16.07 -32.20
C LYS A 145 50.14 15.16 -32.13
N LYS A 146 50.01 13.94 -31.61
CA LYS A 146 51.07 12.92 -31.57
C LYS A 146 51.48 12.47 -32.99
N VAL A 147 50.51 12.23 -33.87
CA VAL A 147 50.78 11.86 -35.28
C VAL A 147 51.52 12.98 -36.01
N TRP A 148 51.09 14.23 -35.83
CA TRP A 148 51.75 15.39 -36.43
C TRP A 148 53.20 15.53 -35.93
N ALA A 149 53.43 15.41 -34.61
CA ALA A 149 54.78 15.46 -34.03
C ALA A 149 55.68 14.34 -34.55
N ALA A 150 55.15 13.11 -34.70
CA ALA A 150 55.89 11.99 -35.27
C ALA A 150 56.26 12.24 -36.74
N LYS A 151 55.34 12.82 -37.54
CA LYS A 151 55.59 13.19 -38.94
C LYS A 151 56.69 14.23 -39.06
N GLU A 152 56.67 15.27 -38.22
CA GLU A 152 57.71 16.31 -38.23
C GLU A 152 59.07 15.75 -37.80
N THR A 153 59.09 14.85 -36.82
CA THR A 153 60.32 14.15 -36.41
C THR A 153 60.88 13.27 -37.54
N ALA A 154 60.02 12.58 -38.28
CA ALA A 154 60.43 11.79 -39.45
C ALA A 154 61.03 12.68 -40.55
N ARG A 155 60.43 13.84 -40.82
CA ARG A 155 60.95 14.83 -41.77
C ARG A 155 62.33 15.36 -41.36
N GLN A 156 62.52 15.72 -40.09
CA GLN A 156 63.83 16.16 -39.59
C GLN A 156 64.89 15.06 -39.72
N ARG A 157 64.52 13.79 -39.51
CA ARG A 157 65.42 12.66 -39.70
C ARG A 157 65.81 12.49 -41.17
N GLU A 158 64.87 12.59 -42.08
CA GLU A 158 65.11 12.53 -43.53
C GLU A 158 66.04 13.68 -43.98
N GLU A 159 65.78 14.91 -43.53
CA GLU A 159 66.64 16.07 -43.81
C GLU A 159 68.06 15.88 -43.25
N ALA A 160 68.20 15.33 -42.04
CA ALA A 160 69.49 15.02 -41.43
C ALA A 160 70.23 13.90 -42.19
N GLU A 161 69.52 12.86 -42.65
CA GLU A 161 70.09 11.80 -43.49
C GLU A 161 70.52 12.34 -44.86
N ALA A 162 69.74 13.23 -45.48
CA ALA A 162 70.11 13.92 -46.72
C ALA A 162 71.36 14.80 -46.54
N LEU A 163 71.48 15.53 -45.42
CA LEU A 163 72.68 16.30 -45.08
C LEU A 163 73.90 15.39 -44.85
N LYS A 164 73.72 14.24 -44.19
CA LYS A 164 74.80 13.24 -44.05
C LYS A 164 75.28 12.75 -45.41
N GLN A 165 74.37 12.43 -46.33
CA GLN A 165 74.73 12.03 -47.69
C GLN A 165 75.49 13.15 -48.43
N LYS A 166 75.03 14.40 -48.33
CA LYS A 166 75.75 15.57 -48.88
C LYS A 166 77.16 15.71 -48.30
N LEU A 167 77.33 15.55 -46.98
CA LEU A 167 78.63 15.62 -46.31
C LEU A 167 79.56 14.49 -46.77
N VAL A 168 79.04 13.27 -46.93
CA VAL A 168 79.82 12.13 -47.45
C VAL A 168 80.31 12.41 -48.87
N ALA A 169 79.46 12.99 -49.72
CA ALA A 169 79.85 13.38 -51.08
C ALA A 169 80.93 14.47 -51.09
N THR A 170 80.76 15.55 -50.32
CA THR A 170 81.77 16.62 -50.20
C THR A 170 83.07 16.12 -49.56
N LYS A 171 83.01 15.20 -48.60
CA LYS A 171 84.20 14.61 -47.99
C LYS A 171 84.95 13.69 -48.95
N LYS A 172 84.26 12.95 -49.83
CA LYS A 172 84.91 12.20 -50.92
C LYS A 172 85.65 13.15 -51.87
N GLN A 173 85.02 14.26 -52.26
CA GLN A 173 85.65 15.30 -53.07
C GLN A 173 86.87 15.93 -52.39
N ALA A 174 86.76 16.29 -51.10
CA ALA A 174 87.89 16.83 -50.34
C ALA A 174 89.02 15.80 -50.17
N ARG A 175 88.73 14.50 -50.07
CA ARG A 175 89.75 13.46 -49.98
C ARG A 175 90.49 13.28 -51.31
N GLU A 176 89.83 13.53 -52.43
CA GLU A 176 90.44 13.58 -53.76
C GLU A 176 91.37 14.81 -53.92
N GLU A 177 90.97 15.97 -53.39
CA GLU A 177 91.81 17.17 -53.32
C GLU A 177 93.02 17.04 -52.37
N ASN A 178 92.86 16.36 -51.22
CA ASN A 178 93.92 16.21 -50.21
C ASN A 178 95.00 15.15 -50.56
N VAL A 179 94.91 14.45 -51.70
CA VAL A 179 96.01 13.59 -52.19
C VAL A 179 97.25 14.43 -52.58
N VAL A 180 97.12 15.75 -52.71
CA VAL A 180 98.22 16.68 -53.06
C VAL A 180 98.94 17.28 -51.84
N ALA A 181 98.41 17.14 -50.61
CA ALA A 181 99.05 17.70 -49.40
C ALA A 181 99.28 16.62 -48.34
N GLY A 182 100.54 16.22 -48.18
CA GLY A 182 100.98 15.18 -47.24
C GLY A 182 100.71 15.50 -45.77
N PRO A 183 100.58 14.48 -44.90
CA PRO A 183 100.17 14.66 -43.51
C PRO A 183 101.34 15.12 -42.63
N SER A 184 101.17 16.28 -41.99
CA SER A 184 102.05 16.76 -40.93
C SER A 184 101.38 16.59 -39.56
N GLY A 185 101.96 15.69 -38.76
CA GLY A 185 102.16 15.81 -37.31
C GLY A 185 100.99 16.19 -36.39
N MET A 186 100.56 15.23 -35.57
CA MET A 186 100.85 15.19 -34.11
C MET A 186 99.72 14.56 -33.28
N LEU A 187 100.15 13.66 -32.41
CA LEU A 187 99.40 13.07 -31.30
C LEU A 187 99.26 14.11 -30.18
N GLY A 188 98.03 14.34 -29.70
CA GLY A 188 97.72 15.20 -28.56
C GLY A 188 96.89 14.46 -27.51
N PRO A 189 97.40 14.26 -26.29
CA PRO A 189 96.75 13.53 -25.20
C PRO A 189 95.83 14.44 -24.38
N GLY A 190 94.67 13.93 -23.95
CA GLY A 190 93.67 14.76 -23.24
C GLY A 190 92.75 13.96 -22.33
N LEU A 191 93.30 13.55 -21.18
CA LEU A 191 92.60 13.12 -19.98
C LEU A 191 91.28 13.88 -19.74
N ARG A 192 90.18 13.16 -19.49
CA ARG A 192 89.10 13.65 -18.62
C ARG A 192 88.68 12.59 -17.61
N THR A 193 89.25 12.80 -16.44
CA THR A 193 88.94 12.25 -15.12
C THR A 193 87.43 12.11 -14.91
N GLY A 194 86.97 10.88 -14.70
CA GLY A 194 85.65 10.59 -14.17
C GLY A 194 85.55 11.09 -12.72
N ALA A 195 84.79 12.16 -12.50
CA ALA A 195 84.46 12.63 -11.16
C ALA A 195 83.39 11.69 -10.55
N LYS A 196 83.78 10.92 -9.53
CA LYS A 196 82.82 10.15 -8.70
C LYS A 196 81.92 11.13 -7.94
N CYS A 197 80.63 11.14 -8.26
CA CYS A 197 79.61 11.85 -7.48
C CYS A 197 79.44 11.13 -6.13
N LYS A 198 79.98 11.69 -5.04
CA LYS A 198 79.76 11.16 -3.69
C LYS A 198 78.35 11.51 -3.23
N ARG A 199 77.62 10.49 -2.78
CA ARG A 199 76.27 10.59 -2.20
C ARG A 199 76.41 10.92 -0.71
N ASP A 200 75.76 11.98 -0.26
CA ASP A 200 75.66 12.33 1.16
C ASP A 200 74.32 11.74 1.68
N PRO A 201 74.29 10.79 2.63
CA PRO A 201 73.09 10.03 2.96
C PRO A 201 72.02 10.82 3.74
N GLU A 202 72.32 12.02 4.25
CA GLU A 202 71.39 12.78 5.13
C GLU A 202 70.57 13.88 4.46
N ASN A 203 70.85 14.24 3.20
CA ASN A 203 70.20 15.41 2.58
C ASN A 203 69.34 15.04 1.36
N LYS A 204 68.01 14.92 1.56
CA LYS A 204 67.03 14.47 0.55
C LYS A 204 66.54 15.57 -0.41
N ARG A 205 67.16 16.75 -0.47
CA ARG A 205 66.74 17.82 -1.41
C ARG A 205 67.82 18.11 -2.45
N GLN A 206 67.51 17.64 -3.65
CA GLN A 206 68.09 17.90 -4.98
C GLN A 206 69.13 19.03 -5.04
N ARG A 207 70.39 18.66 -5.34
CA ARG A 207 71.32 19.54 -6.05
C ARG A 207 71.74 18.84 -7.34
N ALA A 208 71.36 19.45 -8.46
CA ALA A 208 71.92 19.11 -9.76
C ALA A 208 73.42 19.37 -9.72
N CYS A 209 74.23 18.37 -10.07
CA CYS A 209 75.65 18.56 -10.32
C CYS A 209 75.80 19.62 -11.43
N MET A 210 76.70 20.59 -11.23
CA MET A 210 76.95 21.69 -12.18
C MET A 210 77.34 21.20 -13.58
N GLN A 211 77.83 19.95 -13.72
CA GLN A 211 78.07 19.35 -15.04
C GLN A 211 76.78 18.85 -15.72
N CYS A 212 75.79 18.36 -14.98
CA CYS A 212 74.51 17.89 -15.53
C CYS A 212 73.65 19.05 -16.07
N VAL A 213 73.76 20.25 -15.48
CA VAL A 213 73.04 21.45 -15.94
C VAL A 213 73.51 21.89 -17.33
N ARG A 214 74.77 21.63 -17.69
CA ARG A 214 75.34 22.10 -18.97
C ARG A 214 75.03 21.20 -20.17
N HIS A 215 74.73 19.93 -19.96
CA HIS A 215 74.56 18.98 -21.06
C HIS A 215 73.11 18.61 -21.41
N LYS A 216 72.09 19.07 -20.67
CA LYS A 216 70.65 18.75 -20.88
C LYS A 216 70.34 17.24 -20.99
N GLU A 217 71.28 16.36 -20.68
CA GLU A 217 71.06 14.92 -20.60
C GLU A 217 70.49 14.57 -19.22
N LYS A 218 69.35 13.88 -19.21
CA LYS A 218 68.70 13.39 -18.00
C LYS A 218 69.57 12.26 -17.42
N CYS A 219 70.09 12.41 -16.20
CA CYS A 219 70.75 11.30 -15.51
C CYS A 219 69.70 10.25 -15.15
N GLU A 220 69.64 9.16 -15.92
CA GLU A 220 68.89 7.97 -15.54
C GLU A 220 69.63 7.25 -14.41
N TRP A 221 69.01 7.19 -13.24
CA TRP A 221 69.45 6.34 -12.15
C TRP A 221 68.60 5.06 -12.16
N PRO A 222 69.18 3.87 -12.02
CA PRO A 222 68.40 2.65 -11.87
C PRO A 222 67.62 2.72 -10.55
N GLU A 223 66.29 2.64 -10.63
CA GLU A 223 65.40 2.53 -9.48
C GLU A 223 65.74 1.24 -8.72
N VAL A 224 66.39 1.39 -7.56
CA VAL A 224 66.52 0.31 -6.59
C VAL A 224 65.20 0.17 -5.87
N VAL A 225 64.44 -0.87 -6.23
CA VAL A 225 63.26 -1.36 -5.52
C VAL A 225 63.67 -1.76 -4.11
N GLY A 226 63.36 -0.90 -3.14
CA GLY A 226 63.58 -1.14 -1.72
C GLY A 226 62.24 -1.30 -1.00
N SER A 227 61.83 -2.54 -0.81
CA SER A 227 60.82 -2.97 0.15
C SER A 227 61.32 -2.71 1.57
N VAL A 228 60.71 -1.80 2.33
CA VAL A 228 60.80 -1.83 3.81
C VAL A 228 59.53 -1.23 4.42
N SER A 229 58.79 -2.09 5.12
CA SER A 229 57.78 -1.80 6.12
C SER A 229 58.30 -0.89 7.22
N ARG A 230 57.55 0.14 7.63
CA ARG A 230 57.61 0.58 9.03
C ARG A 230 56.35 1.30 9.49
N SER A 231 55.73 0.65 10.46
CA SER A 231 54.75 1.16 11.42
C SER A 231 55.31 2.32 12.26
N GLY A 232 54.40 3.18 12.73
CA GLY A 232 54.63 4.21 13.75
C GLY A 232 53.49 5.23 13.64
N LEU A 233 52.37 5.07 14.35
CA LEU A 233 52.20 5.38 15.78
C LEU A 233 52.83 6.76 16.11
N GLY A 234 52.05 7.80 15.85
CA GLY A 234 52.36 9.20 16.14
C GLY A 234 51.14 9.88 16.73
N ASP A 235 50.96 9.64 18.03
CA ASP A 235 50.40 10.52 19.05
C ASP A 235 50.05 11.95 18.57
N VAL A 236 48.75 12.26 18.49
CA VAL A 236 48.27 13.66 18.41
C VAL A 236 47.43 13.95 19.64
N LYS A 237 48.13 14.38 20.68
CA LYS A 237 47.61 14.92 21.93
C LYS A 237 46.99 16.30 21.67
N GLY A 238 45.77 16.32 21.14
CA GLY A 238 44.92 17.51 21.01
C GLY A 238 43.93 17.60 22.16
N LYS A 239 44.33 18.24 23.26
CA LYS A 239 43.51 18.49 24.45
C LYS A 239 42.70 19.78 24.23
N GLY A 240 41.42 19.66 23.89
CA GLY A 240 40.51 20.80 23.67
C GLY A 240 39.06 20.47 24.01
N LYS A 241 38.73 20.58 25.31
CA LYS A 241 37.40 20.67 25.95
C LYS A 241 36.17 20.31 25.11
N ALA A 242 35.67 19.09 25.30
CA ALA A 242 34.30 18.71 24.97
C ALA A 242 33.39 18.87 26.20
N VAL A 243 32.21 19.39 25.93
CA VAL A 243 31.09 19.70 26.81
C VAL A 243 30.51 18.43 27.44
N ALA A 244 30.48 18.37 28.77
CA ALA A 244 29.50 17.61 29.54
C ALA A 244 28.31 18.56 29.77
N THR A 245 27.03 18.19 29.69
CA THR A 245 26.36 16.93 30.00
C THR A 245 24.94 17.05 29.41
N SER A 246 24.44 16.04 28.71
CA SER A 246 23.01 15.94 28.36
C SER A 246 22.51 14.53 28.69
N PRO A 247 21.42 14.39 29.46
CA PRO A 247 20.95 13.11 29.94
C PRO A 247 20.15 12.43 28.83
N ARG A 248 20.71 11.41 28.18
CA ARG A 248 19.89 10.47 27.42
C ARG A 248 19.51 9.31 28.31
N ALA A 249 18.29 9.43 28.84
CA ALA A 249 17.55 8.35 29.45
C ALA A 249 17.70 7.08 28.60
N GLY A 250 18.20 6.02 29.24
CA GLY A 250 18.20 4.69 28.66
C GLY A 250 16.78 4.28 28.37
N GLU A 251 16.43 4.23 27.10
CA GLU A 251 15.19 3.65 26.63
C GLU A 251 15.30 2.15 26.88
N LYS A 252 14.70 1.71 27.99
CA LYS A 252 14.47 0.32 28.32
C LYS A 252 13.81 -0.33 27.11
N LYS A 253 14.56 -1.13 26.35
CA LYS A 253 14.00 -2.13 25.44
C LYS A 253 13.11 -3.04 26.27
N LYS A 254 11.81 -2.77 26.27
CA LYS A 254 10.80 -3.73 26.70
C LYS A 254 11.05 -4.97 25.85
N ARG A 255 11.52 -6.05 26.48
CA ARG A 255 11.39 -7.39 25.93
C ARG A 255 9.90 -7.57 25.63
N VAL A 256 9.54 -7.48 24.36
CA VAL A 256 8.27 -8.01 23.89
C VAL A 256 8.34 -9.50 24.20
N LYS A 257 7.64 -9.88 25.27
CA LYS A 257 7.29 -11.27 25.52
C LYS A 257 6.60 -11.71 24.22
N LYS A 258 7.22 -12.64 23.49
CA LYS A 258 6.54 -13.41 22.45
C LYS A 258 5.36 -14.08 23.14
N SER A 259 4.19 -13.44 23.10
CA SER A 259 2.95 -14.15 23.22
C SER A 259 2.91 -15.05 22.00
N ALA A 260 3.02 -16.35 22.22
CA ALA A 260 2.64 -17.34 21.25
C ALA A 260 1.26 -16.92 20.73
N MET A 261 1.22 -16.54 19.45
CA MET A 261 -0.02 -16.41 18.72
C MET A 261 -0.61 -17.81 18.74
N LYS A 262 -1.57 -18.04 19.65
CA LYS A 262 -2.48 -19.16 19.50
C LYS A 262 -3.10 -18.95 18.12
N VAL A 263 -2.67 -19.77 17.17
CA VAL A 263 -3.49 -20.12 16.03
C VAL A 263 -4.79 -20.59 16.67
N VAL A 264 -5.79 -19.72 16.63
CA VAL A 264 -7.16 -20.12 16.88
C VAL A 264 -7.53 -20.83 15.58
N ASP A 265 -7.35 -22.15 15.59
CA ASP A 265 -8.19 -23.00 14.75
C ASP A 265 -9.61 -22.66 15.15
N ASN A 266 -10.29 -21.90 14.29
CA ASN A 266 -11.73 -21.73 14.35
C ASN A 266 -12.35 -23.05 13.84
N ASP A 267 -12.18 -24.12 14.62
CA ASP A 267 -13.18 -25.17 14.65
C ASP A 267 -14.42 -24.51 15.26
N VAL A 268 -15.33 -24.07 14.39
CA VAL A 268 -16.67 -23.64 14.76
C VAL A 268 -17.42 -24.88 15.23
N GLU A 269 -17.13 -25.30 16.46
CA GLU A 269 -17.96 -26.26 17.18
C GLU A 269 -19.28 -25.54 17.49
N ILE A 270 -20.28 -25.78 16.64
CA ILE A 270 -21.66 -25.33 16.84
C ILE A 270 -22.25 -26.13 18.02
N VAL A 271 -21.86 -25.80 19.25
CA VAL A 271 -22.56 -26.25 20.45
C VAL A 271 -23.51 -25.14 20.89
N ALA A 272 -24.51 -24.87 20.05
CA ALA A 272 -25.66 -24.09 20.47
C ALA A 272 -26.70 -25.03 21.08
N LYS A 273 -26.69 -25.13 22.42
CA LYS A 273 -27.89 -25.58 23.15
C LYS A 273 -29.00 -24.55 22.89
N PRO A 274 -30.15 -24.94 22.31
CA PRO A 274 -31.25 -24.01 22.09
C PRO A 274 -31.88 -23.68 23.45
N SER A 275 -31.76 -22.43 23.89
CA SER A 275 -32.57 -21.91 25.00
C SER A 275 -33.87 -21.33 24.41
N ASP A 276 -34.98 -22.03 24.64
CA ASP A 276 -36.32 -21.78 24.08
C ASP A 276 -37.05 -20.53 24.60
N VAL A 277 -36.34 -19.43 24.88
CA VAL A 277 -36.96 -18.21 25.43
C VAL A 277 -36.47 -16.96 24.71
N SER A 278 -36.79 -16.81 23.42
CA SER A 278 -36.81 -15.49 22.74
C SER A 278 -37.45 -15.61 21.36
N ARG A 279 -38.78 -15.71 21.32
CA ARG A 279 -39.56 -15.48 20.10
C ARG A 279 -39.41 -14.00 19.74
N SER A 280 -38.95 -13.69 18.52
CA SER A 280 -38.91 -12.34 17.90
C SER A 280 -37.61 -11.51 17.91
N ARG A 281 -36.41 -12.11 17.96
CA ARG A 281 -35.15 -11.38 17.63
C ARG A 281 -34.21 -12.08 16.65
N SER A 282 -34.52 -13.29 16.20
CA SER A 282 -33.60 -14.07 15.34
C SER A 282 -33.63 -13.67 13.85
N SER A 283 -34.68 -12.99 13.36
CA SER A 283 -34.77 -12.58 11.95
C SER A 283 -33.69 -11.55 11.59
N HIS A 284 -33.43 -10.59 12.48
CA HIS A 284 -32.43 -9.56 12.24
C HIS A 284 -30.99 -10.12 12.25
N ALA A 285 -30.71 -11.12 13.10
CA ALA A 285 -29.41 -11.76 13.14
C ALA A 285 -29.16 -12.66 11.90
N LEU A 286 -30.23 -13.24 11.34
CA LEU A 286 -30.15 -14.02 10.11
C LEU A 286 -29.89 -13.11 8.90
N LEU A 287 -30.63 -12.00 8.77
CA LEU A 287 -30.42 -11.01 7.70
C LEU A 287 -29.00 -10.45 7.73
N GLN A 288 -28.51 -10.06 8.91
CA GLN A 288 -27.14 -9.56 9.06
C GLN A 288 -26.06 -10.60 8.68
N ARG A 289 -26.33 -11.90 8.89
CA ARG A 289 -25.45 -12.98 8.42
C ARG A 289 -25.50 -13.15 6.91
N MET A 290 -26.68 -13.00 6.30
CA MET A 290 -26.84 -13.06 4.85
C MET A 290 -26.16 -11.89 4.15
N ASP A 291 -26.30 -10.67 4.67
CA ASP A 291 -25.61 -9.49 4.15
C ASP A 291 -24.08 -9.67 4.19
N HIS A 292 -23.56 -10.21 5.29
CA HIS A 292 -22.13 -10.50 5.41
C HIS A 292 -21.67 -11.60 4.45
N LEU A 293 -22.51 -12.60 4.17
CA LEU A 293 -22.22 -13.66 3.20
C LEU A 293 -22.21 -13.12 1.77
N ILE A 294 -23.19 -12.31 1.40
CA ILE A 294 -23.28 -11.63 0.09
C ILE A 294 -22.03 -10.78 -0.13
N LEU A 295 -21.67 -9.95 0.84
CA LEU A 295 -20.48 -9.09 0.75
C LEU A 295 -19.18 -9.92 0.64
N THR A 296 -19.12 -11.09 1.27
CA THR A 296 -17.96 -11.99 1.17
C THR A 296 -17.87 -12.62 -0.23
N VAL A 297 -19.02 -13.03 -0.81
CA VAL A 297 -19.08 -13.60 -2.16
C VAL A 297 -18.75 -12.56 -3.22
N GLU A 298 -19.26 -11.33 -3.09
CA GLU A 298 -18.93 -10.22 -3.99
C GLU A 298 -17.43 -9.90 -3.97
N ASN A 299 -16.82 -9.79 -2.78
CA ASN A 299 -15.38 -9.58 -2.66
C ASN A 299 -14.55 -10.73 -3.26
N LEU A 300 -15.01 -11.97 -3.13
CA LEU A 300 -14.35 -13.13 -3.72
C LEU A 300 -14.44 -13.11 -5.25
N ALA A 301 -15.61 -12.80 -5.80
CA ALA A 301 -15.82 -12.68 -7.24
C ALA A 301 -15.00 -11.53 -7.84
N GLU A 302 -14.92 -10.39 -7.16
CA GLU A 302 -14.09 -9.26 -7.57
C GLU A 302 -12.59 -9.63 -7.54
N ALA A 303 -12.13 -10.32 -6.50
CA ALA A 303 -10.76 -10.82 -6.42
C ALA A 303 -10.44 -11.83 -7.53
N GLN A 304 -11.36 -12.75 -7.84
CA GLN A 304 -11.22 -13.67 -8.97
C GLN A 304 -11.17 -12.94 -10.30
N TRP A 305 -11.98 -11.90 -10.49
CA TRP A 305 -11.98 -11.09 -11.70
C TRP A 305 -10.67 -10.31 -11.88
N TYR A 306 -10.13 -9.71 -10.82
CA TYR A 306 -8.82 -9.07 -10.86
C TYR A 306 -7.70 -10.06 -11.18
N MET A 307 -7.75 -11.25 -10.58
CA MET A 307 -6.77 -12.30 -10.86
C MET A 307 -6.85 -12.73 -12.33
N ALA A 308 -8.04 -13.03 -12.85
CA ALA A 308 -8.24 -13.40 -14.25
C ALA A 308 -7.80 -12.28 -15.22
N SER A 309 -8.10 -11.03 -14.89
CA SER A 309 -7.68 -9.86 -15.68
C SER A 309 -6.15 -9.69 -15.67
N ALA A 310 -5.52 -9.86 -14.51
CA ALA A 310 -4.06 -9.83 -14.40
C ALA A 310 -3.40 -10.97 -15.19
N CYS A 311 -3.98 -12.18 -15.20
CA CYS A 311 -3.53 -13.30 -16.04
C CYS A 311 -3.65 -12.96 -17.53
N ALA A 312 -4.79 -12.41 -17.95
CA ALA A 312 -5.03 -12.03 -19.35
C ALA A 312 -4.07 -10.94 -19.83
N VAL A 313 -3.79 -9.92 -19.01
CA VAL A 313 -2.88 -8.82 -19.34
C VAL A 313 -1.41 -9.26 -19.33
N SER A 314 -1.04 -10.18 -18.44
CA SER A 314 0.34 -10.68 -18.34
C SER A 314 0.71 -11.71 -19.41
N GLY A 315 -0.27 -12.21 -20.18
CA GLY A 315 -0.04 -13.28 -21.16
C GLY A 315 0.44 -14.60 -20.53
N MET A 316 0.33 -14.73 -19.19
CA MET A 316 0.58 -15.98 -18.51
C MET A 316 -0.55 -16.95 -18.89
N ALA A 317 -0.20 -18.05 -19.53
CA ALA A 317 -1.14 -19.13 -19.77
C ALA A 317 -1.74 -19.56 -18.41
N VAL A 318 -3.06 -19.65 -18.32
CA VAL A 318 -3.78 -20.00 -17.08
C VAL A 318 -3.21 -21.28 -16.42
N GLY A 319 -2.59 -22.17 -17.21
CA GLY A 319 -1.89 -23.36 -16.73
C GLY A 319 -0.67 -23.11 -15.83
N THR A 320 0.10 -22.03 -15.99
CA THR A 320 1.30 -21.79 -15.15
C THR A 320 0.97 -21.25 -13.76
N LEU A 321 -0.16 -20.55 -13.59
CA LEU A 321 -0.58 -20.04 -12.27
C LEU A 321 -1.29 -21.08 -11.41
N VAL A 322 -1.94 -22.10 -12.01
CA VAL A 322 -2.48 -23.23 -11.25
C VAL A 322 -1.35 -24.04 -10.62
N ASP A 323 -0.22 -24.17 -11.32
CA ASP A 323 0.97 -24.86 -10.82
C ASP A 323 1.70 -24.05 -9.72
N GLU A 324 1.78 -22.72 -9.86
CA GLU A 324 2.34 -21.83 -8.82
C GLU A 324 1.44 -21.69 -7.58
N CYS A 325 0.11 -21.70 -7.74
CA CYS A 325 -0.83 -21.70 -6.61
C CYS A 325 -0.82 -23.03 -5.84
N ASN A 326 -0.53 -24.15 -6.50
CA ASN A 326 -0.28 -25.43 -5.83
C ASN A 326 1.06 -25.44 -5.05
N PHE A 327 2.04 -24.62 -5.44
CA PHE A 327 3.31 -24.50 -4.72
C PHE A 327 3.23 -23.75 -3.38
N LEU A 328 2.12 -23.04 -3.13
CA LEU A 328 1.85 -22.40 -1.83
C LEU A 328 0.99 -23.27 -0.89
N ARG A 329 0.80 -24.55 -1.22
CA ARG A 329 0.20 -25.54 -0.32
C ARG A 329 1.19 -25.89 0.80
N PHE A 330 0.89 -25.40 1.99
CA PHE A 330 1.29 -25.97 3.29
C PHE A 330 2.69 -26.59 3.38
N LYS A 331 3.65 -25.77 3.80
CA LYS A 331 4.93 -26.21 4.36
C LYS A 331 4.68 -26.93 5.70
N GLY A 332 4.14 -28.15 5.67
CA GLY A 332 3.69 -28.86 6.87
C GLY A 332 3.36 -30.35 6.73
N VAL A 333 3.37 -30.94 5.54
CA VAL A 333 3.24 -32.40 5.38
C VAL A 333 4.39 -32.87 4.49
N GLY A 334 5.22 -33.77 5.03
CA GLY A 334 6.43 -34.27 4.38
C GLY A 334 6.12 -35.15 3.17
N PRO A 335 7.15 -35.48 2.37
CA PRO A 335 7.01 -36.33 1.19
C PRO A 335 6.68 -37.75 1.65
N GLY A 336 5.40 -38.11 1.58
CA GLY A 336 4.95 -39.49 1.63
C GLY A 336 5.12 -40.09 0.23
N GLU A 337 5.60 -41.33 0.22
CA GLU A 337 6.03 -42.08 -0.94
C GLU A 337 5.03 -42.06 -2.10
N GLU A 338 5.64 -41.97 -3.28
CA GLU A 338 5.17 -42.33 -4.61
C GLU A 338 4.16 -43.50 -4.56
N ASP A 339 2.88 -43.20 -4.77
CA ASP A 339 1.90 -44.19 -5.22
C ASP A 339 1.46 -43.81 -6.63
N GLU A 340 1.34 -44.88 -7.42
CA GLU A 340 1.20 -44.99 -8.86
C GLU A 340 0.36 -43.92 -9.57
N GLU A 341 0.89 -43.50 -10.72
CA GLU A 341 0.22 -42.74 -11.76
C GLU A 341 -1.06 -43.47 -12.21
N GLU A 342 -2.21 -43.17 -11.61
CA GLU A 342 -3.49 -43.29 -12.28
C GLU A 342 -3.60 -42.09 -13.24
N GLU A 343 -3.38 -42.35 -14.53
CA GLU A 343 -3.87 -41.50 -15.63
C GLU A 343 -5.38 -41.30 -15.44
N MET A 344 -5.77 -40.24 -14.70
CA MET A 344 -7.12 -39.73 -14.79
C MET A 344 -7.26 -39.14 -16.18
N ASP A 345 -7.89 -39.94 -17.04
CA ASP A 345 -8.46 -39.56 -18.32
C ASP A 345 -9.20 -38.23 -18.11
N THR A 346 -8.58 -37.14 -18.53
CA THR A 346 -9.19 -35.82 -18.52
C THR A 346 -10.25 -35.87 -19.60
N ASP A 347 -11.44 -36.34 -19.22
CA ASP A 347 -12.65 -36.24 -20.03
C ASP A 347 -12.70 -34.80 -20.55
N ALA A 348 -12.46 -34.66 -21.85
CA ALA A 348 -12.55 -33.40 -22.55
C ALA A 348 -14.00 -32.93 -22.41
N VAL A 349 -14.25 -32.10 -21.42
CA VAL A 349 -15.56 -31.52 -21.17
C VAL A 349 -15.93 -30.77 -22.43
N ASP A 350 -16.95 -31.27 -23.12
CA ASP A 350 -17.43 -30.71 -24.37
C ASP A 350 -17.95 -29.29 -24.08
N GLN A 351 -17.14 -28.31 -24.44
CA GLN A 351 -17.40 -26.89 -24.22
C GLN A 351 -18.76 -26.51 -24.84
N GLU A 352 -19.19 -27.20 -25.91
CA GLU A 352 -20.47 -26.97 -26.57
C GLU A 352 -21.65 -27.40 -25.69
N ALA A 353 -21.51 -28.50 -24.93
CA ALA A 353 -22.53 -28.94 -23.97
C ALA A 353 -22.72 -27.94 -22.82
N VAL A 354 -21.63 -27.34 -22.33
CA VAL A 354 -21.68 -26.33 -21.27
C VAL A 354 -22.32 -25.03 -21.77
N GLU A 355 -21.98 -24.59 -22.99
CA GLU A 355 -22.63 -23.40 -23.59
C GLU A 355 -24.12 -23.64 -23.83
N GLN A 356 -24.52 -24.87 -24.18
CA GLN A 356 -25.91 -25.24 -24.37
C GLN A 356 -26.71 -25.23 -23.06
N GLU A 357 -26.18 -25.76 -21.96
CA GLU A 357 -26.82 -25.67 -20.63
C GLU A 357 -26.97 -24.23 -20.16
N VAL A 358 -25.94 -23.39 -20.38
CA VAL A 358 -26.01 -21.96 -20.01
C VAL A 358 -27.05 -21.22 -20.85
N ALA A 359 -27.21 -21.57 -22.13
CA ALA A 359 -28.25 -21.01 -22.99
C ALA A 359 -29.66 -21.44 -22.55
N GLU A 360 -29.82 -22.67 -22.06
CA GLU A 360 -31.09 -23.20 -21.56
C GLU A 360 -31.49 -22.54 -20.23
N LEU A 361 -30.55 -22.41 -19.28
CA LEU A 361 -30.75 -21.67 -18.02
C LEU A 361 -31.10 -20.19 -18.25
N ARG A 362 -30.50 -19.54 -19.26
CA ARG A 362 -30.86 -18.16 -19.62
C ARG A 362 -32.28 -18.04 -20.17
N LYS A 363 -32.79 -19.05 -20.87
CA LYS A 363 -34.19 -19.06 -21.31
C LYS A 363 -35.15 -19.24 -20.13
N GLU A 364 -34.83 -20.13 -19.20
CA GLU A 364 -35.65 -20.37 -18.01
C GLU A 364 -35.78 -19.12 -17.11
N ILE A 365 -34.69 -18.34 -16.98
CA ILE A 365 -34.71 -17.10 -16.18
C ILE A 365 -35.46 -15.95 -16.88
N LEU A 366 -35.47 -15.94 -18.22
CA LEU A 366 -36.08 -14.86 -19.00
C LEU A 366 -37.55 -15.13 -19.38
N GLU A 367 -38.06 -16.35 -19.20
CA GLU A 367 -39.50 -16.59 -19.27
C GLU A 367 -40.18 -16.10 -17.98
N PRO A 368 -41.07 -15.10 -18.06
CA PRO A 368 -41.85 -14.68 -16.91
C PRO A 368 -42.70 -15.85 -16.44
N GLN A 369 -42.58 -16.22 -15.16
CA GLN A 369 -43.55 -17.13 -14.55
C GLN A 369 -44.96 -16.58 -14.82
N PRO A 370 -45.91 -17.41 -15.27
CA PRO A 370 -47.29 -16.98 -15.44
C PRO A 370 -47.79 -16.50 -14.07
N SER A 371 -48.21 -15.24 -14.01
CA SER A 371 -48.79 -14.66 -12.80
C SER A 371 -50.09 -15.38 -12.48
N ASP A 372 -50.20 -15.94 -11.26
CA ASP A 372 -51.37 -16.64 -10.71
C ASP A 372 -52.63 -15.74 -10.52
N ASP A 373 -52.80 -14.68 -11.33
CA ASP A 373 -53.91 -13.72 -11.23
C ASP A 373 -55.13 -14.08 -12.11
N GLU A 374 -55.20 -15.30 -12.65
CA GLU A 374 -56.44 -15.87 -13.23
C GLU A 374 -56.80 -17.20 -12.56
N MET A 375 -57.37 -17.14 -11.34
CA MET A 375 -58.30 -18.14 -10.80
C MET A 375 -59.35 -17.51 -9.88
#